data_AF-A0A2D4KQJ4-F1
#
_entry.id   AF-A0A2D4KQJ4-F1
#
_cell.length_a   1.000
_cell.length_b   1.000
_cell.length_c   1.000
_cell.angle_alpha   90.00
_cell.angle_beta   90.00
_cell.angle_gamma   90.00
#
_symmetry.space_group_name_H-M   'P 1'
#
loop_
_entity.id
_entity.type
_entity.pdbx_description
1 polymer ?
#
loop_
_entity_poly.entity_id
_entity_poly.type
_entity_poly.pdbx_seq_one_letter_code
_entity_poly.pdbx_strand_id
1 'polypeptide(L)'
;LGDWILARSDIPPSRLSVEIKDLEKGTSYKFRVRALNILGESEPSAASKPYVVSGYSNRAYERPVAGPYITFTDAINETTIMLKWMYIPASNNNTPIHGFYIYYRPTDSDNDSDYKKD
;
A
#
# COMPACT_ATOMS: atom_id res chain seq x y z
N LEU A 1 -15.11 -2.07 28.00
CA LEU A 1 -15.26 -0.97 27.00
C LEU A 1 -14.12 -0.01 27.28
N GLY A 2 -13.15 0.12 26.38
CA GLY A 2 -11.98 0.95 26.65
C GLY A 2 -12.35 2.43 26.73
N ASP A 3 -11.74 3.15 27.66
CA ASP A 3 -11.91 4.58 27.82
C ASP A 3 -11.31 5.36 26.64
N TRP A 4 -11.87 6.54 26.35
CA TRP A 4 -11.33 7.43 25.32
C TRP A 4 -10.13 8.20 25.84
N ILE A 5 -9.01 8.10 25.14
CA ILE A 5 -7.76 8.78 25.49
C ILE A 5 -7.60 10.04 24.63
N LEU A 6 -7.12 11.13 25.24
CA LEU A 6 -6.81 12.36 24.53
C LEU A 6 -5.61 12.14 23.60
N ALA A 7 -5.85 12.17 22.29
CA ALA A 7 -4.80 11.98 21.29
C ALA A 7 -4.06 13.29 20.92
N ARG A 8 -4.78 14.43 20.87
CA ARG A 8 -4.23 15.74 20.56
C ARG A 8 -5.14 16.88 21.04
N SER A 9 -4.55 17.93 21.59
CA SER A 9 -5.20 19.18 21.99
C SER A 9 -4.70 20.37 21.16
N ASP A 10 -5.23 21.57 21.44
CA ASP A 10 -4.73 22.86 20.94
C ASP A 10 -4.70 22.97 19.41
N ILE A 11 -5.68 22.34 18.76
CA ILE A 11 -5.86 22.41 17.31
C ILE A 11 -6.47 23.78 16.98
N PRO A 12 -5.80 24.62 16.16
CA PRO A 12 -6.35 25.92 15.78
C PRO A 12 -7.72 25.76 15.08
N PRO A 13 -8.68 26.67 15.31
CA PRO A 13 -10.00 26.61 14.68
C PRO A 13 -9.97 26.62 13.14
N SER A 14 -8.87 27.12 12.55
CA SER A 14 -8.65 27.13 11.10
C SER A 14 -8.19 25.79 10.52
N ARG A 15 -7.79 24.81 11.35
CA ARG A 15 -7.37 23.48 10.87
C ARG A 15 -8.56 22.54 10.78
N LEU A 16 -8.72 21.95 9.59
CA LEU A 16 -9.70 20.90 9.31
C LEU A 16 -9.10 19.49 9.34
N SER A 17 -7.80 19.37 9.64
CA SER A 17 -7.10 18.09 9.73
C SER A 17 -5.96 18.13 10.74
N VAL A 18 -5.71 16.96 11.34
CA VAL A 18 -4.71 16.76 12.39
C VAL A 18 -4.01 15.42 12.19
N GLU A 19 -2.69 15.41 12.38
CA GLU A 19 -1.90 14.18 12.42
C GLU A 19 -1.84 13.66 13.85
N ILE A 20 -2.08 12.36 14.03
CA ILE A 20 -1.90 11.62 15.29
C ILE A 20 -0.70 10.69 15.09
N LYS A 21 0.27 10.79 16.00
CA LYS A 21 1.53 10.04 15.95
C LYS A 21 1.54 8.93 17.00
N ASP A 22 2.56 8.08 16.94
CA ASP A 22 2.88 7.08 17.97
C ASP A 22 1.75 6.06 18.23
N LEU A 23 0.95 5.78 17.20
CA LEU A 23 -0.05 4.72 17.28
C LEU A 23 0.61 3.33 17.25
N GLU A 24 0.06 2.40 18.01
CA GLU A 24 0.58 1.03 18.04
C GLU A 24 0.26 0.28 16.74
N LYS A 25 1.28 -0.39 16.23
CA LYS A 25 1.23 -1.20 15.02
C LYS A 25 0.33 -2.41 15.19
N GLY A 26 -0.51 -2.69 14.20
CA GLY A 26 -1.48 -3.78 14.25
C GLY A 26 -2.70 -3.49 15.13
N THR A 27 -2.74 -2.34 15.80
CA THR A 27 -3.84 -1.95 16.68
C THR A 27 -4.90 -1.17 15.88
N SER A 28 -6.16 -1.44 16.20
CA SER A 28 -7.33 -0.78 15.59
C SER A 28 -7.79 0.38 16.46
N TYR A 29 -7.83 1.59 15.90
CA TYR A 29 -8.24 2.81 16.58
C TYR A 29 -9.52 3.39 15.97
N LYS A 30 -10.32 4.03 16.81
CA LYS A 30 -11.39 4.95 16.40
C LYS A 30 -11.07 6.34 16.91
N PHE A 31 -11.43 7.35 16.14
CA PHE A 31 -11.20 8.75 16.50
C PHE A 31 -12.53 9.48 16.61
N ARG A 32 -12.59 10.45 17.53
CA ARG A 32 -13.70 11.41 17.67
C ARG A 32 -13.12 12.75 18.08
N VAL A 33 -13.83 13.83 17.82
CA VAL A 33 -13.40 15.19 18.17
C VAL A 33 -14.37 15.85 19.13
N ARG A 34 -13.87 16.77 19.95
CA ARG A 34 -14.65 17.67 20.80
C ARG A 34 -14.14 19.08 20.55
N ALA A 35 -15.06 20.04 20.49
CA ALA A 35 -14.71 21.46 20.42
C ALA A 35 -14.60 22.02 21.84
N LEU A 36 -13.61 22.88 22.08
CA LEU A 36 -13.42 23.56 23.36
C LEU A 36 -13.57 25.06 23.14
N ASN A 37 -14.39 25.72 23.97
CA ASN A 37 -14.48 27.17 24.04
C ASN A 37 -14.38 27.64 25.51
N ILE A 38 -14.59 28.93 25.75
CA ILE A 38 -14.51 29.52 27.11
C ILE A 38 -15.53 28.94 28.11
N LEU A 39 -16.61 28.33 27.62
CA LEU A 39 -17.65 27.70 28.43
C LEU A 39 -17.37 26.20 28.69
N GLY A 40 -16.36 25.64 28.02
CA GLY A 40 -15.97 24.24 28.17
C GLY A 40 -16.06 23.43 26.88
N GLU A 41 -16.07 22.11 27.06
CA GLU A 41 -16.02 21.14 25.97
C GLU A 41 -17.41 20.79 25.45
N SER A 42 -17.55 20.64 24.14
CA SER A 42 -18.78 20.13 23.52
C SER A 42 -18.98 18.64 23.79
N GLU A 43 -20.17 18.15 23.44
CA GLU A 43 -20.38 16.73 23.16
C GLU A 43 -19.43 16.25 22.05
N PRO A 44 -19.00 14.97 22.10
CA PRO A 44 -18.13 14.41 21.08
C PRO A 44 -18.87 14.22 19.75
N SER A 45 -18.11 14.30 18.66
CA SER A 45 -18.59 13.89 17.34
C SER A 45 -18.92 12.39 17.31
N ALA A 46 -19.60 11.97 16.24
CA ALA A 46 -19.62 10.56 15.88
C ALA A 46 -18.19 10.03 15.76
N ALA A 47 -17.98 8.80 16.22
CA ALA A 47 -16.70 8.12 16.07
C ALA A 47 -16.45 7.76 14.60
N SER A 48 -15.19 7.84 14.17
CA SER A 48 -14.76 7.39 12.85
C SER A 48 -15.00 5.89 12.67
N LYS A 49 -14.92 5.44 11.41
CA LYS A 49 -14.69 4.02 11.12
C LYS A 49 -13.37 3.58 11.78
N PRO A 50 -13.26 2.30 12.21
CA PRO A 50 -12.02 1.78 12.76
C PRO A 50 -10.91 1.82 11.72
N TYR A 51 -9.72 2.25 12.12
CA TYR A 51 -8.52 2.26 11.31
C TYR A 51 -7.47 1.36 11.97
N VAL A 52 -6.97 0.38 11.22
CA VAL A 52 -5.90 -0.51 11.66
C VAL A 52 -4.56 0.08 11.24
N VAL A 53 -3.72 0.38 12.22
CA VAL A 53 -2.37 0.91 11.96
C VAL A 53 -1.54 -0.18 11.31
N SER A 54 -1.00 0.10 10.13
CA SER A 54 -0.15 -0.86 9.43
C SER A 54 1.07 -1.19 10.28
N GLY A 55 1.24 -2.48 10.60
CA GLY A 55 2.40 -2.94 11.37
C GLY A 55 3.71 -2.95 10.58
N TYR A 56 3.65 -2.64 9.29
CA TYR A 56 4.79 -2.60 8.40
C TYR A 56 5.49 -1.25 8.48
N SER A 57 6.07 -0.93 9.64
CA SER A 57 7.15 0.06 9.61
C SER A 57 8.33 -0.57 8.88
N ASN A 58 8.75 0.04 7.79
CA ASN A 58 10.08 -0.20 7.25
C ASN A 58 10.31 -1.58 6.62
N ARG A 59 9.36 -2.10 5.85
CA ARG A 59 9.80 -2.74 4.61
C ARG A 59 10.11 -1.58 3.68
N ALA A 60 11.37 -1.11 3.66
CA ALA A 60 11.96 -0.69 2.40
C ALA A 60 11.42 -1.69 1.37
N TYR A 61 10.71 -1.24 0.33
CA TYR A 61 10.12 -2.13 -0.67
C TYR A 61 11.17 -3.20 -1.02
N GLU A 62 11.12 -4.35 -0.35
CA GLU A 62 12.12 -5.38 -0.53
C GLU A 62 11.72 -5.86 -1.90
N ARG A 63 12.55 -5.48 -2.88
CA ARG A 63 12.41 -5.95 -4.26
C ARG A 63 12.11 -7.44 -4.13
N PRO A 64 11.01 -7.94 -4.71
CA PRO A 64 10.69 -9.36 -4.64
C PRO A 64 11.96 -10.16 -4.88
N VAL A 65 12.37 -10.95 -3.89
CA VAL A 65 13.60 -11.76 -3.93
C VAL A 65 13.57 -12.69 -5.15
N ALA A 66 12.36 -13.16 -5.51
CA ALA A 66 12.09 -13.92 -6.71
C ALA A 66 11.10 -13.18 -7.63
N GLY A 67 11.48 -13.03 -8.89
CA GLY A 67 10.58 -12.57 -9.96
C GLY A 67 9.57 -13.63 -10.40
N PRO A 68 8.60 -13.27 -11.26
CA PRO A 68 7.74 -14.27 -11.90
C PRO A 68 8.57 -15.20 -12.80
N TYR A 69 8.12 -16.44 -12.95
CA TYR A 69 8.70 -17.38 -13.90
C TYR A 69 7.73 -17.62 -15.05
N ILE A 70 8.26 -17.56 -16.28
CA ILE A 70 7.51 -17.85 -17.49
C ILE A 70 7.24 -19.36 -17.53
N THR A 71 5.98 -19.74 -17.68
CA THR A 71 5.54 -21.14 -17.73
C THR A 71 5.08 -21.57 -19.11
N PHE A 72 4.78 -20.62 -19.99
CA PHE A 72 4.31 -20.90 -21.34
C PHE A 72 4.62 -19.73 -22.26
N THR A 73 5.12 -20.05 -23.45
CA THR A 73 5.35 -19.12 -24.55
C THR A 73 4.97 -19.81 -25.84
N ASP A 74 4.03 -19.26 -26.59
CA ASP A 74 3.64 -19.81 -27.89
C ASP A 74 3.25 -18.72 -28.88
N ALA A 75 3.56 -18.93 -30.15
CA ALA A 75 3.20 -18.01 -31.22
C ALA A 75 1.76 -18.29 -31.65
N ILE A 76 0.88 -17.30 -31.49
CA ILE A 76 -0.52 -17.42 -31.91
C ILE A 76 -0.66 -17.09 -33.39
N ASN A 77 0.11 -16.10 -33.86
CA ASN A 77 0.25 -15.72 -35.27
C ASN A 77 1.53 -14.89 -35.46
N GLU A 78 1.76 -14.38 -36.67
CA GLU A 78 2.96 -13.62 -37.06
C GLU A 78 3.24 -12.37 -36.19
N THR A 79 2.22 -11.83 -35.52
CA THR A 79 2.32 -10.59 -34.72
C THR A 79 1.87 -10.75 -33.27
N THR A 80 1.57 -11.98 -32.82
CA THR A 80 0.99 -12.21 -31.49
C THR A 80 1.61 -13.42 -30.83
N ILE A 81 2.09 -13.21 -29.61
CA ILE A 81 2.65 -14.25 -28.74
C ILE A 81 1.76 -14.35 -27.51
N MET A 82 1.44 -15.57 -27.09
CA MET A 82 0.80 -15.82 -25.80
C MET A 82 1.86 -16.17 -24.77
N LEU A 83 1.88 -15.39 -23.69
CA LEU A 83 2.74 -15.60 -22.54
C LEU A 83 1.89 -15.98 -21.33
N LYS A 84 2.31 -16.99 -20.58
CA LYS A 84 1.81 -17.23 -19.21
C LYS A 84 3.00 -17.27 -18.26
N TRP A 85 2.80 -16.68 -17.09
CA TRP A 85 3.78 -16.69 -16.02
C TRP A 85 3.09 -17.03 -14.71
N MET A 86 3.90 -17.45 -13.74
CA MET A 86 3.48 -17.68 -12.38
C MET A 86 4.29 -16.81 -11.42
N TYR A 87 3.64 -16.39 -10.34
CA TYR A 87 4.25 -15.64 -9.25
C TYR A 87 3.78 -16.24 -7.93
N ILE A 88 4.72 -16.49 -7.01
CA ILE A 88 4.44 -17.11 -5.71
C ILE A 88 4.63 -16.03 -4.64
N PRO A 89 3.56 -15.42 -4.09
CA PRO A 89 3.70 -14.38 -3.07
C PRO A 89 4.49 -14.83 -1.83
N ALA A 90 4.34 -16.11 -1.45
CA ALA A 90 5.01 -16.68 -0.30
C ALA A 90 6.55 -16.70 -0.42
N SER A 91 7.11 -16.81 -1.63
CA SER A 91 8.56 -16.72 -1.84
C SER A 91 9.10 -15.30 -1.62
N ASN A 92 8.21 -14.31 -1.60
CA ASN A 92 8.52 -12.90 -1.42
C ASN A 92 7.85 -12.35 -0.17
N ASN A 93 7.86 -13.10 0.94
CA ASN A 93 7.32 -12.72 2.25
C ASN A 93 5.89 -12.12 2.21
N ASN A 94 5.08 -12.57 1.25
CA ASN A 94 3.75 -12.06 0.91
C ASN A 94 3.72 -10.54 0.65
N THR A 95 4.81 -9.98 0.12
CA THR A 95 4.86 -8.58 -0.31
C THR A 95 3.81 -8.33 -1.39
N PRO A 96 2.90 -7.36 -1.19
CA PRO A 96 1.92 -6.98 -2.20
C PRO A 96 2.61 -6.52 -3.47
N ILE A 97 2.17 -7.04 -4.62
CA ILE A 97 2.59 -6.58 -5.94
C ILE A 97 1.43 -5.89 -6.64
N HIS A 98 1.73 -4.82 -7.36
CA HIS A 98 0.72 -4.05 -8.09
C HIS A 98 0.53 -4.52 -9.54
N GLY A 99 1.52 -5.21 -10.10
CA GLY A 99 1.49 -5.68 -11.47
C GLY A 99 2.86 -6.16 -11.95
N PHE A 100 2.94 -6.48 -13.24
CA PHE A 100 4.16 -6.91 -13.93
C PHE A 100 4.38 -6.02 -15.15
N TYR A 101 5.64 -5.91 -15.58
CA TYR A 101 6.00 -5.31 -16.87
C TYR A 101 6.48 -6.41 -17.80
N ILE A 102 6.09 -6.33 -19.06
CA ILE A 102 6.53 -7.25 -20.09
C ILE A 102 7.53 -6.51 -20.99
N TYR A 103 8.68 -7.12 -21.20
CA TYR A 103 9.68 -6.65 -22.16
C TYR A 103 9.91 -7.73 -23.21
N TYR A 104 10.02 -7.34 -24.47
CA TYR A 104 10.27 -8.25 -25.58
C TYR A 104 11.30 -7.65 -26.54
N ARG A 105 12.07 -8.52 -27.21
CA ARG A 105 13.00 -8.14 -28.27
C ARG A 105 13.07 -9.23 -29.35
N PRO A 106 13.47 -8.91 -30.59
CA PRO A 106 13.80 -9.91 -31.61
C PRO A 106 14.89 -10.87 -31.13
N THR A 107 14.81 -12.15 -31.52
CA THR A 107 15.77 -13.19 -31.08
C THR A 107 17.16 -13.02 -31.68
N ASP A 108 17.25 -12.31 -32.79
CA ASP A 108 18.48 -11.98 -33.51
C ASP A 108 19.12 -10.67 -33.03
N SER A 109 18.53 -9.99 -32.04
CA SER A 109 19.15 -8.86 -31.35
C SER A 109 19.92 -9.33 -30.12
N ASP A 110 21.22 -9.05 -30.12
CA ASP A 110 22.12 -9.16 -28.95
C ASP A 110 22.23 -7.84 -28.17
N ASN A 111 21.55 -6.79 -28.62
CA ASN A 111 21.59 -5.48 -28.03
C ASN A 111 20.50 -5.32 -26.95
N ASP A 112 20.94 -5.08 -25.71
CA ASP A 112 20.03 -4.86 -24.59
C ASP A 112 19.22 -3.56 -24.70
N SER A 113 19.56 -2.63 -25.60
CA SER A 113 18.71 -1.46 -25.84
C SER A 113 17.45 -1.76 -26.66
N ASP A 114 17.35 -2.94 -27.27
CA ASP A 114 16.28 -3.26 -28.23
C ASP A 114 15.03 -3.82 -27.55
N TYR A 115 15.04 -3.93 -26.23
CA TYR A 115 13.86 -4.29 -25.45
C TYR A 115 12.77 -3.24 -25.62
N LYS A 116 11.62 -3.68 -26.10
CA LYS A 116 10.38 -2.91 -26.12
C LYS A 116 9.53 -3.28 -24.92
N LYS A 117 8.75 -2.33 -24.43
CA LYS A 117 7.82 -2.49 -23.32
C LYS A 117 6.40 -2.58 -23.84
N ASP A 118 5.63 -3.52 -23.28
CA ASP A 118 4.17 -3.59 -23.38
C ASP A 118 3.53 -3.23 -22.03
#